data_AF-A0A7K9H9A5-F1
#
_entry.id   AF-A0A7K9H9A5-F1
#
_cell.length_a   1.000
_cell.length_b   1.000
_cell.length_c   1.000
_cell.angle_alpha   90.00
_cell.angle_beta   90.00
_cell.angle_gamma   90.00
#
_symmetry.space_group_name_H-M   'P 1'
#
loop_
_entity.id
_entity.type
_entity.pdbx_description
1 polymer ?
#
loop_
_entity_poly.entity_id
_entity_poly.type
_entity_poly.pdbx_seq_one_letter_code
_entity_poly.pdbx_strand_id
1 'polypeptide(L)'
;WQLTATKAGRQLLRDKGTYVVLRELHSWEQEPDVLVACEKLIQVLIGDEPGPGMENLLEVNIPEEVEQELQRLDQEEERSRRQEQEEAA
;
A
#
# COMPACT_ATOMS: atom_id res chain seq x y z
N TRP A 1 -5.90 6.64 2.94
CA TRP A 1 -4.56 7.11 2.52
C TRP A 1 -4.18 8.54 2.93
N GLN A 2 -4.85 9.20 3.87
CA GLN A 2 -4.54 10.63 4.11
C GLN A 2 -3.22 10.85 4.87
N LEU A 3 -2.92 10.05 5.89
CA LEU A 3 -1.70 10.20 6.68
C LEU A 3 -0.44 9.78 5.91
N THR A 4 -0.50 8.68 5.16
CA THR A 4 0.68 8.14 4.45
C THR A 4 0.95 8.78 3.09
N ALA A 5 0.05 9.64 2.59
CA ALA A 5 0.27 10.41 1.38
C ALA A 5 1.47 11.35 1.49
N THR A 6 1.67 11.96 2.66
CA THR A 6 2.75 12.91 2.90
C THR A 6 3.96 12.24 3.54
N LYS A 7 5.16 12.70 3.16
CA LYS A 7 6.42 12.31 3.81
C LYS A 7 6.39 12.50 5.32
N ALA A 8 5.87 13.63 5.79
CA ALA A 8 5.77 13.92 7.23
C ALA A 8 4.91 12.88 7.97
N GLY A 9 3.78 12.47 7.38
CA GLY A 9 2.93 11.45 7.97
C GLY A 9 3.54 10.04 7.91
N ARG A 10 4.25 9.68 6.83
CA ARG A 10 5.02 8.42 6.77
C ARG A 10 6.11 8.39 7.85
N GLN A 11 6.88 9.47 7.99
CA GLN A 11 7.92 9.56 9.01
C GLN A 11 7.33 9.40 10.41
N LEU A 12 6.24 10.09 10.72
CA LEU A 12 5.56 9.99 12.00
C LEU A 12 5.17 8.53 12.32
N LEU A 13 4.61 7.79 11.36
CA LEU A 13 4.20 6.40 11.58
C LEU A 13 5.41 5.46 11.72
N ARG A 14 6.48 5.67 10.95
CA ARG A 14 7.73 4.91 11.10
C ARG A 14 8.34 5.15 12.49
N ASP A 15 8.40 6.40 12.95
CA ASP A 15 8.93 6.77 14.27
C ASP A 15 8.12 6.17 15.43
N LYS A 16 6.81 5.96 15.22
CA LYS A 16 5.92 5.32 16.21
C LYS A 16 5.94 3.79 16.16
N GLY A 17 6.73 3.18 15.28
CA GLY A 17 6.79 1.74 15.14
C GLY A 17 5.51 1.12 14.57
N THR A 18 4.70 1.92 13.85
CA THR A 18 3.40 1.46 13.30
C THR A 18 3.55 0.23 12.39
N TYR A 19 4.65 0.12 11.65
CA TYR A 19 4.95 -1.05 10.84
C TYR A 19 4.93 -2.36 11.64
N VAL A 20 5.51 -2.38 12.85
CA VAL A 20 5.57 -3.59 13.67
C VAL A 20 4.17 -4.06 14.07
N VAL A 21 3.31 -3.11 14.46
CA VAL A 21 1.92 -3.39 14.83
C VAL A 21 1.12 -3.87 13.62
N LEU A 22 1.28 -3.24 12.45
CA LEU A 22 0.55 -3.63 11.24
C LEU A 22 0.98 -4.99 10.72
N ARG A 23 2.28 -5.30 10.77
CA ARG A 23 2.80 -6.61 10.38
C ARG A 23 2.23 -7.71 11.27
N GLU A 24 2.18 -7.45 12.57
CA GLU A 24 1.57 -8.37 13.51
C GLU A 24 0.07 -8.48 13.29
N LEU A 25 -0.66 -7.40 13.01
CA LEU A 25 -2.09 -7.51 12.67
C LEU A 25 -2.29 -8.36 11.41
N HIS A 26 -1.53 -8.08 10.36
CA HIS A 26 -1.60 -8.78 9.08
C HIS A 26 -1.38 -10.30 9.20
N SER A 27 -0.54 -10.78 10.13
CA SER A 27 -0.26 -12.22 10.23
C SER A 27 -1.39 -13.07 10.84
N TRP A 28 -2.40 -12.44 11.48
CA TRP A 28 -3.50 -13.16 12.15
C TRP A 28 -4.88 -12.69 11.68
N GLU A 29 -4.94 -11.63 10.88
CA GLU A 29 -6.17 -11.13 10.28
C GLU A 29 -6.73 -12.16 9.27
N GLN A 30 -8.06 -12.29 9.25
CA GLN A 30 -8.78 -13.22 8.37
C GLN A 30 -9.74 -12.50 7.44
N GLU A 31 -10.12 -11.26 7.77
CA GLU A 31 -10.99 -10.47 6.92
C GLU A 31 -10.20 -9.98 5.68
N PRO A 32 -10.62 -10.36 4.45
CA PRO A 32 -9.85 -10.06 3.24
C PRO A 32 -9.60 -8.57 3.00
N ASP A 33 -10.58 -7.71 3.23
CA ASP A 33 -10.44 -6.27 2.96
C ASP A 33 -9.45 -5.61 3.95
N VAL A 34 -9.43 -6.05 5.21
CA VAL A 34 -8.48 -5.60 6.24
C VAL A 34 -7.07 -6.09 5.91
N LEU A 35 -6.91 -7.33 5.44
CA LEU A 35 -5.61 -7.84 4.96
C LEU A 35 -5.05 -6.95 3.84
N VAL A 36 -5.86 -6.64 2.82
CA VAL A 36 -5.46 -5.77 1.71
C VAL A 36 -5.11 -4.37 2.20
N ALA A 37 -5.89 -3.81 3.13
CA ALA A 37 -5.60 -2.51 3.71
C ALA A 37 -4.27 -2.51 4.48
N CYS A 38 -4.01 -3.56 5.27
CA CYS A 38 -2.76 -3.73 6.00
C CYS A 38 -1.57 -3.89 5.06
N GLU A 39 -1.68 -4.73 4.03
CA GLU A 39 -0.65 -4.97 3.04
C GLU A 39 -0.25 -3.67 2.33
N LYS A 40 -1.22 -2.94 1.78
CA LYS A 40 -0.96 -1.68 1.09
C LYS A 40 -0.31 -0.65 2.03
N LEU A 41 -0.72 -0.61 3.30
CA LEU A 41 -0.14 0.32 4.28
C LEU A 41 1.30 -0.08 4.63
N ILE A 42 1.56 -1.37 4.79
CA ILE A 42 2.91 -1.92 5.00
C ILE A 42 3.81 -1.57 3.82
N GLN A 43 3.37 -1.79 2.58
CA GLN A 43 4.12 -1.48 1.35
C GLN A 43 4.59 -0.02 1.35
N VAL A 44 3.71 0.92 1.68
CA VAL A 44 4.06 2.36 1.76
C VAL A 44 5.04 2.65 2.92
N LEU A 45 4.93 1.95 4.05
CA LEU A 45 5.79 2.16 5.23
C LEU A 45 7.15 1.46 5.15
N ILE A 46 7.36 0.54 4.21
CA ILE A 46 8.66 -0.07 3.96
C ILE A 46 9.34 0.51 2.71
N GLY A 47 8.58 1.13 1.81
CA GLY A 47 9.12 1.77 0.61
C GLY A 47 10.04 2.95 0.93
N ASP A 48 10.97 3.19 0.00
CA ASP A 48 11.88 4.33 0.05
C ASP A 48 11.13 5.66 -0.12
N GLU A 49 11.68 6.71 0.48
CA GLU A 49 11.09 8.05 0.36
C GLU A 49 11.35 8.64 -1.04
N PRO A 50 10.33 9.22 -1.70
CA PRO A 50 10.50 9.87 -2.99
C PRO A 50 11.47 11.06 -2.93
N GLY A 51 11.99 11.44 -4.09
CA GLY A 51 12.88 12.59 -4.23
C GLY A 51 12.21 13.95 -3.88
N PRO A 52 13.01 15.02 -3.74
CA PRO A 52 12.49 16.36 -3.47
C PRO A 52 11.44 16.78 -4.49
N GLY A 53 10.33 17.37 -4.02
CA GLY A 53 9.20 17.76 -4.88
C GLY A 53 8.14 16.67 -5.10
N MET A 54 8.38 15.44 -4.63
CA MET A 54 7.43 14.31 -4.72
C MET A 54 6.96 13.84 -3.33
N GLU A 55 6.91 14.76 -2.36
CA GLU A 55 6.70 14.40 -0.95
C GLU A 55 5.25 14.06 -0.62
N ASN A 56 4.29 14.60 -1.40
CA ASN A 56 2.87 14.26 -1.32
C ASN A 56 2.47 13.41 -2.52
N LEU A 57 2.26 12.11 -2.29
CA LEU A 57 1.93 11.13 -3.32
C LEU A 57 0.61 11.42 -4.06
N LEU A 58 -0.26 12.28 -3.50
CA LEU A 58 -1.52 12.69 -4.14
C LEU A 58 -1.36 13.88 -5.09
N GLU A 59 -0.23 14.57 -5.05
CA GLU A 59 0.03 15.77 -5.87
C GLU A 59 1.10 15.51 -6.95
N VAL A 60 1.68 14.31 -6.99
CA VAL A 60 2.66 13.92 -7.99
C VAL A 60 2.00 13.77 -9.36
N ASN A 61 2.57 14.42 -10.37
CA ASN A 61 2.17 14.18 -11.75
C ASN A 61 2.75 12.85 -12.24
N ILE A 62 1.88 11.89 -12.54
CA ILE A 62 2.27 10.55 -13.00
C ILE A 62 2.27 10.55 -14.54
N PRO A 63 3.37 10.16 -15.20
CA PRO A 63 3.37 9.95 -16.66
C PRO A 63 2.35 8.89 -17.06
N GLU A 64 1.73 9.04 -18.24
CA GLU A 64 0.65 8.17 -18.71
C GLU A 64 1.08 6.70 -18.78
N GLU A 65 2.31 6.42 -19.19
CA GLU A 65 2.84 5.06 -19.29
C GLU A 65 2.93 4.38 -17.93
N VAL A 66 3.32 5.15 -16.89
CA VAL A 66 3.43 4.66 -15.52
C VAL A 66 2.03 4.44 -14.93
N GLU A 67 1.08 5.34 -15.20
CA GLU A 67 -0.31 5.17 -14.76
C GLU A 67 -0.94 3.91 -15.36
N GLN A 68 -0.73 3.65 -16.65
CA GLN A 68 -1.22 2.45 -17.32
C GLN A 68 -0.58 1.17 -16.74
N GLU A 69 0.72 1.20 -16.42
CA GLU A 69 1.40 0.07 -15.80
C GLU A 69 0.85 -0.21 -14.39
N LEU A 70 0.66 0.82 -13.57
CA LEU A 70 0.06 0.69 -12.24
C LEU A 70 -1.36 0.10 -12.31
N GLN A 71 -2.21 0.59 -13.22
CA GLN A 71 -3.56 0.05 -13.42
C GLN A 71 -3.54 -1.42 -13.85
N ARG A 72 -2.58 -1.83 -14.68
CA ARG A 72 -2.42 -3.23 -15.08
C ARG A 72 -2.05 -4.11 -13.90
N LEU A 73 -1.09 -3.68 -13.08
CA LEU A 73 -0.66 -4.40 -11.87
C LEU A 73 -1.82 -4.56 -10.88
N ASP A 74 -2.59 -3.50 -10.64
CA ASP A 74 -3.78 -3.56 -9.77
C ASP A 74 -4.81 -4.59 -10.29
N GLN A 75 -5.06 -4.63 -11.61
CA GLN A 75 -5.98 -5.59 -12.21
C GLN A 75 -5.46 -7.04 -12.19
N GLU A 76 -4.15 -7.24 -12.28
CA GLU A 76 -3.53 -8.57 -12.14
C GLU A 76 -3.62 -9.05 -10.70
N GLU A 77 -3.35 -8.17 -9.72
CA GLU A 77 -3.46 -8.46 -8.30
C GLU A 77 -4.91 -8.83 -7.90
N GLU A 78 -5.90 -8.04 -8.35
CA GLU A 78 -7.32 -8.35 -8.12
C GLU A 78 -7.74 -9.69 -8.72
N ARG A 79 -7.21 -10.04 -9.90
CA ARG A 79 -7.50 -11.32 -10.55
C ARG A 79 -6.91 -12.50 -9.77
N SER A 80 -5.65 -12.40 -9.34
CA SER A 80 -5.02 -13.45 -8.51
C SER A 80 -5.82 -13.68 -7.23
N ARG A 81 -6.17 -12.59 -6.53
CA ARG A 81 -6.96 -12.67 -5.28
C ARG A 81 -8.33 -13.32 -5.49
N ARG A 82 -9.04 -12.99 -6.57
CA ARG A 82 -10.33 -13.63 -6.88
C ARG A 82 -10.18 -15.12 -7.16
N GLN A 83 -9.13 -15.51 -7.88
CA GLN A 83 -8.84 -16.92 -8.15
C GLN A 83 -8.53 -17.69 -6.85
N GLU A 84 -7.69 -17.13 -5.98
CA GLU A 84 -7.37 -17.72 -4.68
C GLU A 84 -8.62 -17.85 -3.78
N GLN A 85 -9.52 -16.87 -3.80
CA GLN A 85 -10.80 -16.93 -3.08
C GLN A 85 -11.75 -18.00 -3.65
N GLU A 86 -11.81 -18.15 -4.97
CA GLU A 86 -12.61 -19.18 -5.63
C GLU A 86 -12.05 -20.59 -5.38
N GLU A 87 -10.73 -20.76 -5.32
CA GLU A 87 -10.08 -22.03 -5.03
C GLU A 87 -10.18 -22.44 -3.55
N ALA A 88 -10.31 -21.45 -2.65
CA ALA A 88 -10.44 -21.68 -1.21
C ALA A 88 -11.89 -21.95 -0.74
N ALA A 89 -12.90 -21.78 -1.60
CA ALA A 89 -14.33 -21.95 -1.31
C ALA A 89 -14.86 -23.35 -1.69
#